data_AF-A0A971BPX7-F1
#
_entry.id   AF-A0A971BPX7-F1
#
_cell.length_a   1.000
_cell.length_b   1.000
_cell.length_c   1.000
_cell.angle_alpha   90.00
_cell.angle_beta   90.00
_cell.angle_gamma   90.00
#
_symmetry.space_group_name_H-M   'P 1'
#
loop_
_entity.id
_entity.type
_entity.pdbx_description
1 polymer ?
#
loop_
_entity_poly.entity_id
_entity_poly.type
_entity_poly.pdbx_seq_one_letter_code
_entity_poly.pdbx_strand_id
1 'polypeptide(L)' 'MTKEKEAMTVISQASEGVSLTDNALQVLERRYLKKDKQGNVIETPEELFRRVAHTIASAETKYGNKTDVKRWEENF' A
#
# COMPACT_ATOMS: atom_id res chain seq x y z
N MET A 1 12.37 -22.46 -3.32
CA MET A 1 11.96 -22.31 -1.91
C MET A 1 12.62 -21.14 -1.17
N THR A 2 13.73 -20.57 -1.65
CA THR A 2 14.47 -19.50 -0.93
C THR A 2 13.98 -18.07 -1.23
N LYS A 3 13.68 -17.72 -2.48
CA LYS A 3 13.26 -16.35 -2.84
C LYS A 3 11.87 -15.93 -2.34
N GLU A 4 10.90 -16.86 -2.33
CA GLU A 4 9.53 -16.58 -1.86
C GLU A 4 9.47 -16.34 -0.34
N LYS A 5 10.30 -17.04 0.43
CA LYS A 5 10.37 -16.83 1.89
C LYS A 5 11.01 -15.49 2.25
N GLU A 6 12.06 -15.09 1.52
CA GLU A 6 12.72 -13.80 1.72
C GLU A 6 11.79 -12.62 1.42
N ALA A 7 11.03 -12.69 0.32
CA ALA A 7 10.02 -11.67 -0.01
C ALA A 7 8.91 -11.59 1.04
N MET A 8 8.43 -12.74 1.52
CA MET A 8 7.37 -12.82 2.55
C MET A 8 7.81 -12.23 3.89
N THR A 9 9.06 -12.45 4.31
CA THR A 9 9.63 -11.90 5.54
C THR A 9 9.78 -10.37 5.45
N VAL A 10 10.16 -9.82 4.29
CA VAL A 10 10.28 -8.36 4.10
C VAL A 10 8.92 -7.68 4.11
N ILE A 11 7.90 -8.28 3.48
CA ILE A 11 6.52 -7.76 3.47
C ILE A 11 5.91 -7.75 4.89
N SER A 12 6.21 -8.77 5.70
CA SER A 12 5.76 -8.87 7.10
C SER A 12 6.43 -7.86 8.03
N GLN A 13 7.68 -7.47 7.76
CA GLN A 13 8.40 -6.51 8.61
C GLN A 13 8.08 -5.05 8.26
N ALA A 14 7.66 -4.78 7.02
CA ALA A 14 7.33 -3.43 6.54
C ALA A 14 5.82 -3.09 6.62
N SER A 15 5.04 -3.85 7.40
CA SER A 15 3.63 -3.60 7.69
C SER A 15 3.43 -3.05 9.11
N GLU A 16 4.40 -2.32 9.67
CA GLU A 16 4.30 -1.73 11.00
C GLU A 16 3.06 -0.81 11.08
N GLY A 17 1.99 -1.31 11.72
CA GLY A 17 0.71 -0.60 11.85
C GLY A 17 -0.47 -1.26 11.13
N VAL A 18 -0.24 -2.26 10.27
CA VAL A 18 -1.31 -2.98 9.56
C VAL A 18 -1.23 -4.48 9.86
N SER A 19 -2.12 -4.95 10.74
CA SER A 19 -2.27 -6.37 11.05
C SER A 19 -3.05 -7.09 9.96
N LEU A 20 -2.34 -7.83 9.10
CA LEU A 20 -2.91 -8.64 8.03
C LEU A 20 -2.63 -10.13 8.24
N THR A 21 -3.56 -10.98 7.80
CA THR A 21 -3.34 -12.43 7.77
C THR A 21 -2.43 -12.80 6.61
N ASP A 22 -1.76 -13.96 6.68
CA ASP A 22 -0.92 -14.47 5.60
C ASP A 22 -1.66 -14.57 4.26
N ASN A 23 -2.94 -14.94 4.29
CA ASN A 23 -3.77 -15.01 3.10
C ASN A 23 -4.04 -13.61 2.51
N ALA A 24 -4.29 -12.62 3.37
CA ALA A 24 -4.46 -11.24 2.91
C ALA A 24 -3.16 -10.71 2.29
N LEU A 25 -2.01 -10.96 2.91
CA LEU A 25 -0.70 -10.60 2.36
C LEU A 25 -0.47 -11.24 0.98
N GLN A 26 -0.74 -12.54 0.83
CA GLN A 26 -0.62 -13.21 -0.47
C GLN A 26 -1.55 -12.64 -1.53
N VAL A 27 -2.78 -12.25 -1.16
CA VAL A 27 -3.72 -11.62 -2.10
C VAL A 27 -3.23 -10.24 -2.52
N LEU A 28 -2.74 -9.43 -1.59
CA LEU A 28 -2.17 -8.11 -1.87
C LEU A 28 -0.97 -8.23 -2.81
N GLU A 29 -0.02 -9.11 -2.50
CA GLU A 29 1.18 -9.36 -3.32
C GLU A 29 0.84 -9.80 -4.75
N ARG A 30 -0.16 -10.67 -4.89
CA ARG A 30 -0.54 -11.22 -6.20
C ARG A 30 -1.28 -10.20 -7.06
N ARG A 31 -2.13 -9.36 -6.47
CA ARG A 31 -3.14 -8.58 -7.23
C ARG A 31 -3.05 -7.07 -7.12
N TYR A 32 -2.48 -6.52 -6.04
CA TYR A 32 -2.69 -5.12 -5.70
C TYR A 32 -1.40 -4.32 -5.45
N LEU A 33 -0.37 -4.93 -4.86
CA LEU A 33 0.92 -4.26 -4.67
C LEU A 33 1.56 -3.97 -6.02
N LYS A 34 2.07 -2.76 -6.19
CA LYS A 34 2.81 -2.39 -7.41
C LYS A 34 4.00 -3.31 -7.62
N LYS A 35 4.26 -3.56 -8.90
CA LYS A 35 5.40 -4.35 -9.37
C LYS A 35 6.23 -3.53 -10.34
N ASP A 36 7.53 -3.77 -10.33
CA ASP A 36 8.42 -3.26 -11.36
C ASP A 36 8.20 -3.98 -12.70
N LYS A 37 9.00 -3.62 -13.71
CA LYS A 37 8.92 -4.23 -15.05
C LYS A 37 9.34 -5.70 -15.09
N GLN A 38 10.04 -6.16 -14.05
CA GLN A 38 10.49 -7.55 -13.90
C GLN A 38 9.48 -8.38 -13.09
N GLY A 39 8.42 -7.77 -12.56
CA GLY A 39 7.40 -8.41 -11.75
C GLY A 39 7.73 -8.49 -10.26
N ASN A 40 8.82 -7.84 -9.81
CA ASN A 40 9.15 -7.80 -8.39
C ASN A 40 8.22 -6.81 -7.68
N VAL A 41 7.75 -7.18 -6.49
CA VAL A 41 6.93 -6.33 -5.64
C VAL A 41 7.79 -5.19 -5.10
N ILE A 42 7.33 -3.96 -5.29
CA ILE A 42 8.05 -2.73 -4.92
C ILE A 42 7.20 -1.80 -4.04
N GLU A 43 6.11 -2.31 -3.50
CA GLU A 43 5.18 -1.56 -2.65
C GLU A 43 4.80 -2.44 -1.46
N THR A 44 4.75 -1.86 -0.27
CA THR A 44 4.26 -2.53 0.96
C THR A 44 2.75 -2.38 1.11
N PRO A 45 2.09 -3.19 1.96
CA PRO A 45 0.67 -2.99 2.27
C PRO A 45 0.37 -1.58 2.81
N GLU A 46 1.23 -1.02 3.65
CA GLU A 46 1.07 0.34 4.19
C GLU A 46 1.14 1.39 3.07
N GLU A 47 2.13 1.28 2.18
CA GLU A 47 2.28 2.17 1.03
C GLU A 47 1.08 2.08 0.08
N LEU A 48 0.52 0.87 -0.10
CA LEU A 48 -0.72 0.68 -0.84
C LEU A 48 -1.88 1.46 -0.21
N PHE A 49 -2.08 1.37 1.10
CA PHE A 49 -3.15 2.10 1.77
C PHE A 49 -2.95 3.61 1.68
N ARG A 50 -1.72 4.09 1.92
CA ARG A 50 -1.35 5.50 1.73
C ARG A 50 -1.63 5.99 0.32
N ARG A 51 -1.27 5.23 -0.70
CA ARG A 51 -1.57 5.56 -2.10
C ARG A 51 -3.06 5.69 -2.37
N VAL A 52 -3.86 4.77 -1.83
CA VAL A 52 -5.32 4.80 -1.98
C VAL A 52 -5.90 6.04 -1.29
N ALA A 53 -5.50 6.30 -0.04
CA ALA A 53 -5.90 7.48 0.72
C ALA A 53 -5.54 8.78 -0.04
N HIS A 54 -4.31 8.88 -0.54
CA HIS A 54 -3.86 10.01 -1.34
C HIS A 54 -4.69 10.18 -2.62
N THR A 55 -4.96 9.08 -3.34
CA THR A 55 -5.76 9.11 -4.57
C THR A 55 -7.17 9.64 -4.29
N ILE A 56 -7.81 9.17 -3.22
CA ILE A 56 -9.14 9.62 -2.81
C ILE A 56 -9.10 11.09 -2.40
N ALA A 57 -8.19 11.46 -1.50
CA ALA A 57 -8.06 12.82 -0.99
C ALA A 57 -7.68 13.84 -2.08
N SER A 58 -6.96 13.42 -3.12
CA SER A 58 -6.62 14.29 -4.26
C SER A 58 -7.85 14.78 -5.02
N ALA A 59 -8.98 14.08 -4.93
CA ALA A 59 -10.24 14.53 -5.52
C ALA A 59 -10.74 15.85 -4.90
N GLU A 60 -10.37 16.14 -3.65
CA GLU A 60 -10.70 17.40 -2.96
C GLU A 60 -10.10 18.61 -3.68
N THR A 61 -9.02 18.44 -4.45
CA THR A 61 -8.49 19.55 -5.28
C THR A 61 -9.50 20.06 -6.32
N LYS A 62 -10.52 19.27 -6.66
CA LYS A 62 -11.56 19.64 -7.63
C LYS A 62 -12.77 20.33 -7.00
N TYR A 63 -13.02 20.12 -5.70
CA TYR A 63 -14.24 20.56 -5.03
C TYR A 63 -14.00 21.42 -3.78
N GLY A 64 -12.82 21.33 -3.17
CA GLY A 64 -12.41 22.01 -1.94
C GLY A 64 -11.06 22.74 -2.08
N ASN A 65 -10.42 23.05 -0.95
CA ASN A 65 -9.12 23.72 -0.92
C ASN A 65 -7.97 22.70 -0.97
N LYS A 66 -6.82 23.06 -1.55
CA LYS A 66 -5.63 22.18 -1.58
C LYS A 66 -5.15 21.75 -0.19
N THR A 67 -5.42 22.55 0.83
CA THR A 67 -5.12 22.23 2.24
C THR A 67 -5.95 21.07 2.78
N ASP A 68 -7.09 20.74 2.16
CA ASP A 68 -7.96 19.66 2.63
C ASP A 68 -7.42 18.28 2.21
N VAL A 69 -6.61 18.20 1.15
CA VAL A 69 -6.05 16.93 0.65
C VAL A 69 -5.26 16.20 1.71
N LYS A 70 -4.29 16.87 2.35
CA LYS A 70 -3.45 16.22 3.37
C LYS A 70 -4.27 15.82 4.60
N ARG A 71 -5.23 16.68 4.99
CA ARG A 71 -6.15 16.40 6.09
C ARG A 71 -6.96 15.14 5.81
N TRP A 72 -7.53 15.00 4.62
CA TRP A 72 -8.33 13.83 4.27
C TRP A 72 -7.47 12.58 4.09
N GLU A 73 -6.27 12.70 3.53
CA GLU A 73 -5.31 11.59 3.40
C GLU A 73 -4.93 10.97 4.74
N GLU A 74 -4.77 11.79 5.80
CA GLU A 74 -4.43 11.31 7.15
C GLU A 74 -5.63 10.75 7.95
N ASN A 75 -6.88 11.01 7.52
CA ASN A 75 -8.07 10.51 8.21
C ASN A 75 -8.51 9.10 7.77
N PHE A 76 -7.92 8.56 6.69
CA PHE A 76 -8.13 7.18 6.24
C PHE A 76 -7.13 6.23 6.89
#